data_AF-A0A0C3D777-F1
#
_entry.id   AF-A0A0C3D777-F1
#
_cell.length_a   1.000
_cell.length_b   1.000
_cell.length_c   1.000
_cell.angle_alpha   90.00
_cell.angle_beta   90.00
_cell.angle_gamma   90.00
#
_symmetry.space_group_name_H-M   'P 1'
#
loop_
_entity.id
_entity.type
_entity.pdbx_description
1 polymer ?
#
loop_
_entity_poly.entity_id
_entity_poly.type
_entity_poly.pdbx_seq_one_letter_code
_entity_poly.pdbx_strand_id
1 'polypeptide(L)'
;MHLAGNLSDLLISLWHGMMECSHTDDKNLWDWAVLHDEDTWTVHGKGVENAGMFIPSSFDCKPRNIADKINTDYKTWEFHLYIFGLAPALLYTVLPEHYWINFCKLVRGIQIMSQHAINKQDLEHTYVLLCSWGREFELIYYQLRQDWLHFICLCVHQVLHLVTKTMHKGPPICYAQWTMECTIGNLGQEIRQPSKPYENLAEEGLRQSRVNALLAIMPELDDGIKGNPTGSVDLGEGYVLLCKRDKQPWLPTGEEARVIAGFMIGQGQLLQRFKQWACLRLPNGQVARSLWREKLKSSSQFTYDGQE
;
A
#
# COMPACT_ATOMS: atom_id res chain seq x y z
N MET A 1 -3.83 5.50 9.38
CA MET A 1 -4.86 6.56 9.40
C MET A 1 -6.18 5.93 9.84
N HIS A 2 -6.74 6.27 11.01
CA HIS A 2 -8.01 5.68 11.51
C HIS A 2 -9.16 5.76 10.52
N LEU A 3 -9.22 6.84 9.74
CA LEU A 3 -10.21 6.98 8.66
C LEU A 3 -10.15 5.83 7.65
N ALA A 4 -8.95 5.36 7.27
CA ALA A 4 -8.80 4.24 6.34
C ALA A 4 -9.34 2.93 6.95
N GLY A 5 -9.06 2.67 8.23
CA GLY A 5 -9.62 1.53 8.96
C GLY A 5 -11.14 1.60 9.02
N ASN A 6 -11.69 2.72 9.52
CA ASN A 6 -13.14 2.91 9.63
C ASN A 6 -13.88 2.85 8.29
N LEU A 7 -13.26 3.30 7.20
CA LEU A 7 -13.82 3.14 5.85
C LEU A 7 -13.80 1.67 5.42
N SER A 8 -12.72 0.96 5.72
CA SER A 8 -12.60 -0.48 5.42
C SER A 8 -13.67 -1.27 6.14
N ASP A 9 -13.83 -1.02 7.45
CA ASP A 9 -14.85 -1.68 8.27
C ASP A 9 -16.26 -1.41 7.75
N LEU A 10 -16.58 -0.15 7.41
CA LEU A 10 -17.88 0.22 6.85
C LEU A 10 -18.14 -0.50 5.51
N LEU A 11 -17.20 -0.42 4.58
CA LEU A 11 -17.38 -0.99 3.24
C LEU A 11 -17.49 -2.52 3.28
N ILE A 12 -16.66 -3.18 4.09
CA ILE A 12 -16.75 -4.63 4.28
C ILE A 12 -18.07 -5.00 4.94
N SER A 13 -18.50 -4.26 5.96
CA SER A 13 -19.79 -4.51 6.62
C SER A 13 -20.97 -4.36 5.65
N LEU A 14 -20.90 -3.42 4.71
CA LEU A 14 -21.89 -3.28 3.64
C LEU A 14 -21.84 -4.47 2.67
N TRP A 15 -20.67 -4.78 2.11
CA TRP A 15 -20.54 -5.82 1.08
C TRP A 15 -20.77 -7.23 1.62
N HIS A 16 -20.48 -7.47 2.89
CA HIS A 16 -20.76 -8.73 3.58
C HIS A 16 -22.19 -8.78 4.15
N GLY A 17 -22.95 -7.68 4.10
CA GLY A 17 -24.30 -7.61 4.65
C GLY A 17 -24.35 -7.72 6.18
N MET A 18 -23.29 -7.30 6.87
CA MET A 18 -23.16 -7.34 8.34
C MET A 18 -23.81 -6.15 9.04
N MET A 19 -24.26 -5.14 8.28
CA MET A 19 -24.99 -4.00 8.85
C MET A 19 -26.26 -4.48 9.58
N GLU A 20 -26.67 -3.70 10.59
CA GLU A 20 -27.91 -3.97 11.32
C GLU A 20 -29.11 -3.77 10.41
N CYS A 21 -30.02 -4.75 10.37
CA CYS A 21 -31.24 -4.63 9.59
C CYS A 21 -32.34 -4.09 10.49
N SER A 22 -32.95 -2.98 10.10
CA SER A 22 -34.12 -2.46 10.81
C SER A 22 -35.32 -3.40 10.59
N HIS A 23 -36.35 -3.31 11.45
CA HIS A 23 -37.58 -4.09 11.30
C HIS A 23 -38.36 -3.78 10.02
N THR A 24 -38.11 -2.62 9.40
CA THR A 24 -38.76 -2.17 8.16
C THR A 24 -37.94 -2.48 6.92
N ASP A 25 -36.85 -3.23 7.07
CA ASP A 25 -35.93 -3.54 6.00
C ASP A 25 -35.67 -5.04 5.86
N ASP A 26 -35.10 -5.43 4.72
CA ASP A 26 -34.75 -6.82 4.41
C ASP A 26 -33.38 -6.87 3.74
N LYS A 27 -32.46 -7.66 4.31
CA LYS A 27 -31.11 -7.88 3.78
C LYS A 27 -31.11 -8.50 2.39
N ASN A 28 -32.16 -9.23 2.01
CA ASN A 28 -32.28 -9.80 0.66
C ASN A 28 -32.42 -8.73 -0.43
N LEU A 29 -32.76 -7.50 -0.05
CA LEU A 29 -32.87 -6.36 -0.97
C LEU A 29 -31.54 -5.62 -1.15
N TRP A 30 -30.49 -5.99 -0.42
CA TRP A 30 -29.19 -5.35 -0.49
C TRP A 30 -28.37 -5.92 -1.65
N ASP A 31 -28.57 -5.38 -2.85
CA ASP A 31 -27.85 -5.78 -4.07
C ASP A 31 -26.32 -5.50 -4.00
N TRP A 32 -25.88 -4.64 -3.09
CA TRP A 32 -24.46 -4.41 -2.79
C TRP A 32 -23.84 -5.48 -1.87
N ALA A 33 -24.63 -6.33 -1.21
CA ALA A 33 -24.16 -7.34 -0.26
C ALA A 33 -23.63 -8.60 -0.99
N VAL A 34 -22.68 -8.39 -1.91
CA VAL A 34 -22.17 -9.43 -2.83
C VAL A 34 -21.29 -10.48 -2.17
N LEU A 35 -20.86 -10.24 -0.93
CA LEU A 35 -20.03 -11.15 -0.13
C LEU A 35 -20.80 -11.71 1.08
N HIS A 36 -22.14 -11.66 1.08
CA HIS A 36 -22.95 -12.17 2.20
C HIS A 36 -22.87 -13.70 2.37
N ASP A 37 -22.59 -14.41 1.29
CA ASP A 37 -22.47 -15.86 1.25
C ASP A 37 -21.07 -16.30 1.73
N GLU A 38 -21.01 -17.26 2.63
CA GLU A 38 -19.78 -17.69 3.30
C GLU A 38 -18.78 -18.33 2.33
N ASP A 39 -19.28 -19.08 1.33
CA ASP A 39 -18.44 -19.69 0.30
C ASP A 39 -17.78 -18.60 -0.56
N THR A 40 -18.58 -17.61 -0.98
CA THR A 40 -18.11 -16.44 -1.74
C THR A 40 -17.10 -15.62 -0.93
N TRP A 41 -17.37 -15.39 0.35
CA TRP A 41 -16.44 -14.69 1.25
C TRP A 41 -15.13 -15.44 1.44
N THR A 42 -15.18 -16.75 1.62
CA THR A 42 -13.99 -17.61 1.73
C THR A 42 -13.14 -17.58 0.46
N VAL A 43 -13.77 -17.69 -0.71
CA VAL A 43 -13.09 -17.61 -2.01
C VAL A 43 -12.44 -16.23 -2.19
N HIS A 44 -13.15 -15.16 -1.86
CA HIS A 44 -12.64 -13.79 -1.93
C HIS A 44 -11.43 -13.59 -1.00
N GLY A 45 -11.54 -14.05 0.24
CA GLY A 45 -10.46 -14.00 1.22
C GLY A 45 -9.20 -14.75 0.77
N LYS A 46 -9.37 -15.91 0.13
CA LYS A 46 -8.26 -16.64 -0.49
C LYS A 46 -7.65 -15.88 -1.67
N GLY A 47 -8.47 -15.19 -2.46
CA GLY A 47 -8.04 -14.29 -3.52
C GLY A 47 -7.12 -13.17 -3.02
N VAL A 48 -7.48 -12.54 -1.89
CA VAL A 48 -6.66 -11.51 -1.24
C VAL A 48 -5.30 -12.07 -0.81
N GLU A 49 -5.27 -13.23 -0.16
CA GLU A 49 -4.02 -13.87 0.26
C GLU A 49 -3.11 -14.22 -0.93
N ASN A 50 -3.69 -14.81 -1.98
CA ASN A 50 -2.95 -15.19 -3.19
C ASN A 50 -2.37 -13.98 -3.92
N ALA A 51 -3.10 -12.86 -3.96
CA ALA A 51 -2.64 -11.60 -4.54
C ALA A 51 -1.39 -11.06 -3.85
N GLY A 52 -1.21 -11.36 -2.55
CA GLY A 52 -0.03 -10.99 -1.77
C GLY A 52 1.30 -11.44 -2.39
N MET A 53 1.33 -12.49 -3.22
CA MET A 53 2.56 -12.91 -3.90
C MET A 53 3.07 -11.90 -4.93
N PHE A 54 2.18 -11.08 -5.49
CA PHE A 54 2.49 -10.11 -6.53
C PHE A 54 2.74 -8.71 -5.99
N ILE A 55 2.65 -8.53 -4.67
CA ILE A 55 2.89 -7.25 -4.02
C ILE A 55 4.41 -7.08 -3.83
N PRO A 56 4.99 -5.95 -4.29
CA PRO A 56 6.40 -5.68 -4.10
C PRO A 56 6.78 -5.70 -2.62
N SER A 57 7.98 -6.19 -2.31
CA SER A 57 8.46 -6.22 -0.92
C SER A 57 8.70 -4.84 -0.30
N SER A 58 8.54 -3.76 -1.07
CA SER A 58 8.51 -2.39 -0.54
C SER A 58 7.26 -2.11 0.27
N PHE A 59 6.21 -2.93 0.12
CA PHE A 59 5.10 -2.98 1.04
C PHE A 59 5.48 -4.01 2.11
N ASP A 60 5.66 -3.56 3.35
CA ASP A 60 6.37 -4.30 4.41
C ASP A 60 5.85 -5.73 4.66
N CYS A 61 4.57 -6.00 4.38
CA CYS A 61 3.98 -7.32 4.58
C CYS A 61 2.91 -7.63 3.51
N LYS A 62 2.60 -8.91 3.36
CA LYS A 62 1.53 -9.39 2.48
C LYS A 62 0.20 -9.40 3.25
N PRO A 63 -0.92 -8.97 2.64
CA PRO A 63 -2.21 -9.04 3.30
C PRO A 63 -2.58 -10.51 3.52
N ARG A 64 -2.97 -10.85 4.74
CA ARG A 64 -3.45 -12.20 5.07
C ARG A 64 -4.84 -12.43 4.50
N ASN A 65 -5.28 -13.70 4.53
CA ASN A 65 -6.68 -14.04 4.25
C ASN A 65 -7.59 -13.24 5.19
N ILE A 66 -8.41 -12.36 4.61
CA ILE A 66 -9.29 -11.49 5.39
C ILE A 66 -10.43 -12.28 6.03
N ALA A 67 -10.92 -13.34 5.38
CA ALA A 67 -11.99 -14.17 5.93
C ALA A 67 -11.57 -14.84 7.24
N ASP A 68 -10.32 -15.30 7.32
CA ASP A 68 -9.79 -15.98 8.52
C ASP A 68 -9.40 -15.03 9.65
N LYS A 69 -9.15 -13.75 9.35
CA LYS A 69 -8.41 -12.84 10.26
C LYS A 69 -9.12 -11.56 10.63
N ILE A 70 -10.24 -11.22 9.99
CA ILE A 70 -10.97 -9.98 10.24
C ILE A 70 -11.31 -9.76 11.72
N ASN A 71 -11.65 -10.83 12.45
CA ASN A 71 -12.08 -10.76 13.86
C ASN A 71 -10.98 -10.98 14.89
N THR A 72 -9.76 -11.35 14.48
CA THR A 72 -8.69 -11.67 15.44
C THR A 72 -7.57 -10.65 15.46
N ASP A 73 -7.04 -10.24 14.29
CA ASP A 73 -5.78 -9.48 14.25
C ASP A 73 -5.50 -8.81 12.88
N TYR A 74 -6.51 -8.47 12.07
CA TYR A 74 -6.24 -7.83 10.78
C TYR A 74 -5.75 -6.39 10.97
N LYS A 75 -4.53 -6.08 10.51
CA LYS A 75 -3.86 -4.81 10.81
C LYS A 75 -4.36 -3.71 9.88
N THR A 76 -4.35 -2.47 10.37
CA THR A 76 -4.77 -1.28 9.60
C THR A 76 -4.05 -1.12 8.25
N TRP A 77 -2.78 -1.50 8.18
CA TRP A 77 -2.03 -1.43 6.92
C TRP A 77 -2.45 -2.54 5.94
N GLU A 78 -2.87 -3.73 6.43
CA GLU A 78 -3.43 -4.79 5.59
C GLU A 78 -4.77 -4.35 5.02
N PHE A 79 -5.63 -3.74 5.85
CA PHE A 79 -6.87 -3.13 5.38
C PHE A 79 -6.60 -2.08 4.31
N HIS A 80 -5.59 -1.22 4.51
CA HIS A 80 -5.26 -0.19 3.55
C HIS A 80 -4.84 -0.78 2.19
N LEU A 81 -3.95 -1.77 2.21
CA LEU A 81 -3.46 -2.44 1.00
C LEU A 81 -4.55 -3.26 0.31
N TYR A 82 -5.37 -3.96 1.09
CA TYR A 82 -6.52 -4.68 0.57
C TYR A 82 -7.53 -3.73 -0.07
N ILE A 83 -8.10 -2.79 0.69
CA ILE A 83 -9.20 -1.94 0.23
C ILE A 83 -8.73 -0.95 -0.85
N PHE A 84 -7.61 -0.25 -0.64
CA PHE A 84 -7.20 0.82 -1.56
C PHE A 84 -6.19 0.37 -2.62
N GLY A 85 -5.74 -0.89 -2.57
CA GLY A 85 -4.83 -1.48 -3.56
C GLY A 85 -5.45 -2.62 -4.36
N LEU A 86 -5.92 -3.67 -3.68
CA LEU A 86 -6.35 -4.92 -4.33
C LEU A 86 -7.84 -4.98 -4.68
N ALA A 87 -8.69 -4.49 -3.78
CA ALA A 87 -10.14 -4.59 -3.88
C ALA A 87 -10.74 -3.99 -5.17
N PRO A 88 -10.23 -2.89 -5.77
CA PRO A 88 -10.75 -2.41 -7.05
C PRO A 88 -10.67 -3.46 -8.15
N ALA A 89 -9.60 -4.26 -8.18
CA ALA A 89 -9.45 -5.34 -9.16
C ALA A 89 -10.24 -6.59 -8.74
N LEU A 90 -10.18 -6.97 -7.46
CA LEU A 90 -10.85 -8.19 -6.96
C LEU A 90 -12.38 -8.08 -6.97
N LEU A 91 -12.93 -6.88 -6.81
CA LEU A 91 -14.37 -6.63 -6.83
C LEU A 91 -14.89 -6.20 -8.20
N TYR A 92 -14.02 -6.07 -9.20
CA TYR A 92 -14.45 -5.79 -10.57
C TYR A 92 -15.31 -6.94 -11.09
N THR A 93 -16.48 -6.65 -11.65
CA THR A 93 -17.52 -7.62 -12.06
C THR A 93 -18.21 -8.40 -10.93
N VAL A 94 -17.71 -8.34 -9.69
CA VAL A 94 -18.37 -8.94 -8.52
C VAL A 94 -19.36 -7.95 -7.91
N LEU A 95 -18.91 -6.72 -7.68
CA LEU A 95 -19.74 -5.63 -7.18
C LEU A 95 -20.49 -4.98 -8.37
N PRO A 96 -21.80 -4.66 -8.25
CA PRO A 96 -22.52 -4.00 -9.33
C PRO A 96 -21.85 -2.69 -9.74
N GLU A 97 -21.95 -2.37 -11.03
CA GLU A 97 -21.12 -1.35 -11.67
C GLU A 97 -21.19 0.01 -10.98
N HIS A 98 -22.38 0.47 -10.57
CA HIS A 98 -22.54 1.77 -9.92
C HIS A 98 -21.88 1.84 -8.54
N TYR A 99 -21.94 0.75 -7.76
CA TYR A 99 -21.22 0.65 -6.48
C TYR A 99 -19.71 0.60 -6.70
N TRP A 100 -19.25 -0.16 -7.70
CA TRP A 100 -17.83 -0.28 -8.03
C TRP A 100 -17.23 1.03 -8.54
N ILE A 101 -17.91 1.76 -9.42
CA ILE A 101 -17.47 3.08 -9.89
C ILE A 101 -17.39 4.06 -8.72
N ASN A 102 -18.41 4.09 -7.86
CA ASN A 102 -18.39 4.91 -6.65
C ASN A 102 -17.17 4.56 -5.78
N PHE A 103 -16.96 3.27 -5.50
CA PHE A 103 -15.81 2.80 -4.73
C PHE A 103 -14.46 3.21 -5.36
N CYS A 104 -14.32 3.13 -6.68
CA CYS A 104 -13.10 3.54 -7.37
C CYS A 104 -12.80 5.04 -7.22
N LYS A 105 -13.81 5.91 -7.13
CA LYS A 105 -13.62 7.35 -6.84
C LYS A 105 -13.00 7.55 -5.47
N LEU A 106 -13.51 6.85 -4.45
CA LEU A 106 -12.93 6.87 -3.10
C LEU A 106 -11.48 6.37 -3.14
N VAL A 107 -11.23 5.23 -3.78
CA VAL A 107 -9.90 4.63 -3.83
C VAL A 107 -8.91 5.58 -4.48
N ARG A 108 -9.25 6.16 -5.64
CA ARG A 108 -8.39 7.11 -6.32
C ARG A 108 -8.11 8.34 -5.46
N GLY A 109 -9.13 8.87 -4.79
CA GLY A 109 -8.96 10.00 -3.88
C GLY A 109 -8.03 9.67 -2.72
N ILE A 110 -8.23 8.54 -2.03
CA ILE A 110 -7.36 8.12 -0.92
C ILE A 110 -5.92 7.87 -1.39
N GLN A 111 -5.71 7.28 -2.57
CA GLN A 111 -4.37 7.09 -3.15
C GLN A 111 -3.63 8.41 -3.36
N ILE A 112 -4.29 9.43 -3.93
CA ILE A 112 -3.69 10.76 -4.11
C ILE A 112 -3.40 11.40 -2.74
N MET A 113 -4.37 11.34 -1.82
CA MET A 113 -4.20 11.89 -0.47
C MET A 113 -3.15 11.15 0.37
N SER A 114 -2.66 9.99 -0.06
CA SER A 114 -1.59 9.26 0.64
C SER A 114 -0.19 9.61 0.13
N GLN A 115 -0.07 10.50 -0.87
CA GLN A 115 1.23 10.90 -1.42
C GLN A 115 1.96 11.89 -0.50
N HIS A 116 3.31 11.83 -0.53
CA HIS A 116 4.17 12.76 0.21
C HIS A 116 4.11 14.21 -0.32
N ALA A 117 3.97 14.36 -1.63
CA ALA A 117 3.84 15.64 -2.29
C ALA A 117 2.59 15.57 -3.17
N ILE A 118 1.65 16.48 -2.93
CA ILE A 118 0.38 16.55 -3.67
C ILE A 118 0.36 17.92 -4.36
N ASN A 119 0.28 17.92 -5.68
CA ASN A 119 0.18 19.16 -6.43
C ASN A 119 -1.26 19.72 -6.40
N LYS A 120 -1.41 20.98 -6.81
CA LYS A 120 -2.72 21.67 -6.78
C LYS A 120 -3.77 21.01 -7.69
N GLN A 121 -3.38 20.53 -8.87
CA GLN A 121 -4.30 19.90 -9.82
C GLN A 121 -4.85 18.58 -9.25
N ASP A 122 -3.98 17.79 -8.62
CA ASP A 122 -4.36 16.56 -7.94
C ASP A 122 -5.30 16.83 -6.76
N LEU A 123 -5.11 17.92 -6.02
CA LEU A 123 -6.05 18.32 -4.95
C LEU A 123 -7.42 18.71 -5.51
N GLU A 124 -7.47 19.53 -6.57
CA GLU A 124 -8.74 19.93 -7.22
C GLU A 124 -9.47 18.70 -7.78
N HIS A 125 -8.74 17.82 -8.46
CA HIS A 125 -9.29 16.56 -8.97
C HIS A 125 -9.82 15.67 -7.84
N THR A 126 -9.05 15.52 -6.77
CA THR A 126 -9.44 14.71 -5.61
C THR A 126 -10.65 15.28 -4.89
N TYR A 127 -10.77 16.62 -4.81
CA TYR A 127 -11.95 17.27 -4.24
C TYR A 127 -13.22 16.87 -4.98
N VAL A 128 -13.20 16.96 -6.31
CA VAL A 128 -14.34 16.57 -7.16
C VAL A 128 -14.67 15.08 -6.97
N LEU A 129 -13.66 14.21 -6.98
CA LEU A 129 -13.85 12.76 -6.79
C LEU A 129 -14.51 12.44 -5.44
N LEU A 130 -13.99 12.99 -4.34
CA LEU A 130 -14.47 12.67 -2.99
C LEU A 130 -15.84 13.29 -2.70
N CYS A 131 -16.13 14.49 -3.21
CA CYS A 131 -17.47 15.08 -3.13
C CYS A 131 -18.51 14.29 -3.93
N SER A 132 -18.16 13.90 -5.17
CA SER A 132 -19.01 13.03 -6.01
C SER A 132 -19.24 11.69 -5.32
N TRP A 133 -18.18 11.07 -4.77
CA TRP A 133 -18.27 9.83 -4.02
C TRP A 133 -19.24 9.92 -2.84
N GLY A 134 -19.09 10.93 -1.98
CA GLY A 134 -19.94 11.06 -0.79
C GLY A 134 -21.40 11.27 -1.15
N ARG A 135 -21.67 12.07 -2.19
CA ARG A 135 -23.04 12.29 -2.68
C ARG A 135 -23.65 11.02 -3.29
N GLU A 136 -22.89 10.29 -4.09
CA GLU A 136 -23.35 9.04 -4.70
C GLU A 136 -23.56 7.97 -3.65
N PHE A 137 -22.67 7.86 -2.66
CA PHE A 137 -22.83 6.95 -1.52
C PHE A 137 -24.17 7.16 -0.81
N GLU A 138 -24.56 8.41 -0.53
CA GLU A 138 -25.88 8.73 0.05
C GLU A 138 -27.04 8.24 -0.81
N LEU A 139 -26.90 8.28 -2.13
CA LEU A 139 -27.97 7.91 -3.07
C LEU A 139 -28.06 6.40 -3.27
N ILE A 140 -26.93 5.68 -3.33
CA ILE A 140 -26.90 4.27 -3.71
C ILE A 140 -26.91 3.31 -2.51
N TYR A 141 -26.32 3.69 -1.37
CA TYR A 141 -26.31 2.89 -0.15
C TYR A 141 -27.38 3.34 0.84
N TYR A 142 -27.45 4.64 1.15
CA TYR A 142 -28.39 5.17 2.13
C TYR A 142 -29.81 5.42 1.56
N GLN A 143 -29.91 5.71 0.26
CA GLN A 143 -31.18 5.94 -0.46
C GLN A 143 -32.12 6.96 0.21
N LEU A 144 -31.59 7.86 1.05
CA LEU A 144 -32.37 8.83 1.83
C LEU A 144 -33.43 8.19 2.76
N ARG A 145 -33.24 6.92 3.12
CA ARG A 145 -34.15 6.15 3.97
C ARG A 145 -33.84 6.35 5.44
N GLN A 146 -34.81 6.85 6.22
CA GLN A 146 -34.60 7.13 7.65
C GLN A 146 -34.10 5.91 8.44
N ASP A 147 -34.56 4.71 8.08
CA ASP A 147 -34.17 3.46 8.73
C ASP A 147 -32.75 2.99 8.38
N TRP A 148 -32.09 3.61 7.40
CA TRP A 148 -30.69 3.36 7.01
C TRP A 148 -29.73 4.46 7.45
N LEU A 149 -30.16 5.37 8.33
CA LEU A 149 -29.32 6.51 8.76
C LEU A 149 -27.97 6.06 9.34
N HIS A 150 -27.93 4.88 9.96
CA HIS A 150 -26.74 4.28 10.54
C HIS A 150 -25.68 3.87 9.49
N PHE A 151 -26.02 3.77 8.21
CA PHE A 151 -25.06 3.54 7.12
C PHE A 151 -24.15 4.76 6.88
N ILE A 152 -24.61 5.97 7.22
CA ILE A 152 -23.80 7.19 7.12
C ILE A 152 -22.97 7.33 8.40
N CYS A 153 -21.92 6.52 8.51
CA CYS A 153 -20.97 6.63 9.61
C CYS A 153 -20.13 7.92 9.51
N LEU A 154 -19.57 8.34 10.65
CA LEU A 154 -18.71 9.53 10.74
C LEU A 154 -17.55 9.51 9.73
N CYS A 155 -17.02 8.32 9.40
CA CYS A 155 -15.94 8.17 8.43
C CYS A 155 -16.34 8.66 7.03
N VAL A 156 -17.59 8.48 6.60
CA VAL A 156 -18.10 9.00 5.31
C VAL A 156 -18.01 10.51 5.26
N HIS A 157 -18.45 11.18 6.32
CA HIS A 157 -18.37 12.63 6.42
C HIS A 157 -16.92 13.14 6.50
N GLN A 158 -16.03 12.42 7.19
CA GLN A 158 -14.62 12.81 7.30
C GLN A 158 -13.90 12.84 5.95
N VAL A 159 -14.27 11.98 5.00
CA VAL A 159 -13.68 11.96 3.64
C VAL A 159 -13.91 13.29 2.92
N LEU A 160 -15.09 13.90 3.07
CA LEU A 160 -15.42 15.18 2.41
C LEU A 160 -14.53 16.34 2.88
N HIS A 161 -13.96 16.24 4.08
CA HIS A 161 -13.05 17.23 4.65
C HIS A 161 -11.58 16.93 4.40
N LEU A 162 -11.25 15.82 3.74
CA LEU A 162 -9.86 15.38 3.63
C LEU A 162 -9.03 16.39 2.82
N VAL A 163 -9.54 16.81 1.66
CA VAL A 163 -8.85 17.77 0.78
C VAL A 163 -8.74 19.15 1.43
N THR A 164 -9.84 19.65 2.00
CA THR A 164 -9.82 20.96 2.66
C THR A 164 -8.86 20.97 3.83
N LYS A 165 -8.81 19.91 4.66
CA LYS A 165 -7.81 19.78 5.72
C LYS A 165 -6.39 19.77 5.17
N THR A 166 -6.15 19.08 4.06
CA THR A 166 -4.82 19.05 3.44
C THR A 166 -4.38 20.40 2.90
N MET A 167 -5.29 21.21 2.37
CA MET A 167 -4.96 22.58 1.97
C MET A 167 -4.51 23.45 3.15
N HIS A 168 -5.02 23.20 4.35
CA HIS A 168 -4.68 23.98 5.55
C HIS A 168 -3.48 23.43 6.34
N LYS A 169 -3.31 22.10 6.37
CA LYS A 169 -2.35 21.40 7.24
C LYS A 169 -1.21 20.70 6.49
N GLY A 170 -1.24 20.71 5.16
CA GLY A 170 -0.36 19.90 4.33
C GLY A 170 -0.86 18.46 4.17
N PRO A 171 -0.12 17.60 3.46
CA PRO A 171 -0.53 16.22 3.18
C PRO A 171 -0.82 15.40 4.46
N PRO A 172 -1.78 14.46 4.42
CA PRO A 172 -2.13 13.62 5.58
C PRO A 172 -0.95 12.93 6.24
N ILE A 173 0.08 12.55 5.47
CA ILE A 173 1.28 11.92 6.00
C ILE A 173 1.99 12.75 7.07
N CYS A 174 1.84 14.08 7.06
CA CYS A 174 2.46 14.98 8.03
C CYS A 174 1.77 14.97 9.41
N TYR A 175 0.50 14.56 9.49
CA TYR A 175 -0.27 14.58 10.74
C TYR A 175 -1.06 13.29 10.99
N ALA A 176 -0.89 12.27 10.15
CA ALA A 176 -1.52 10.98 10.34
C ALA A 176 -1.03 10.34 11.65
N GLN A 177 -1.95 9.72 12.38
CA GLN A 177 -1.63 9.02 13.62
C GLN A 177 -0.52 7.98 13.44
N TRP A 178 -0.51 7.27 12.31
CA TRP A 178 0.56 6.32 12.01
C TRP A 178 1.95 6.98 12.05
N THR A 179 2.10 8.15 11.42
CA THR A 179 3.36 8.91 11.44
C THR A 179 3.77 9.28 12.86
N MET A 180 2.80 9.68 13.69
CA MET A 180 3.04 9.99 15.10
C MET A 180 3.44 8.73 15.90
N GLU A 181 2.74 7.62 15.73
CA GLU A 181 3.04 6.34 16.39
C GLU A 181 4.42 5.79 15.99
N CYS A 182 4.77 5.85 14.71
CA CYS A 182 6.11 5.51 14.24
C CYS A 182 7.16 6.42 14.86
N THR A 183 6.90 7.73 14.93
CA THR A 183 7.83 8.68 15.58
C THR A 183 8.02 8.35 17.06
N ILE A 184 6.95 8.00 17.78
CA ILE A 184 7.01 7.57 19.18
C ILE A 184 7.83 6.27 19.31
N GLY A 185 7.62 5.30 18.42
CA GLY A 185 8.39 4.06 18.38
C GLY A 185 9.88 4.30 18.16
N ASN A 186 10.24 5.11 17.16
CA ASN A 186 11.61 5.48 16.84
C ASN A 186 12.29 6.17 18.04
N LEU A 187 11.63 7.18 18.61
CA LEU A 187 12.14 7.87 19.80
C LEU A 187 12.29 6.93 21.00
N GLY A 188 11.38 5.96 21.14
CA GLY A 188 11.45 4.93 22.18
C GLY A 188 12.69 4.05 22.04
N GLN A 189 13.08 3.69 20.82
CA GLN A 189 14.29 2.92 20.53
C GLN A 189 15.59 3.72 20.81
N GLU A 190 15.52 5.05 20.79
CA GLU A 190 16.67 5.91 21.06
C GLU A 190 16.92 6.18 22.55
N ILE A 191 16.01 5.75 23.44
CA ILE A 191 16.21 5.87 24.89
C ILE A 191 17.36 4.95 25.33
N ARG A 192 18.46 5.55 25.79
CA ARG A 192 19.67 4.86 26.25
C ARG A 192 19.81 4.84 27.77
N GLN A 193 19.12 5.71 28.49
CA GLN A 193 19.22 5.83 29.95
C GLN A 193 17.93 5.40 30.67
N PRO A 194 17.86 4.18 31.22
CA PRO A 194 16.66 3.67 31.87
C PRO A 194 16.35 4.34 33.22
N SER A 195 17.33 4.98 33.88
CA SER A 195 17.13 5.64 35.18
C SER A 195 16.44 7.01 35.09
N LYS A 196 16.52 7.66 33.93
CA LYS A 196 15.94 8.98 33.66
C LYS A 196 15.39 9.08 32.23
N PRO A 197 14.42 8.24 31.87
CA PRO A 197 14.00 8.06 30.50
C PRO A 197 13.43 9.34 29.88
N TYR A 198 12.69 10.15 30.65
CA TYR A 198 12.09 11.39 30.15
C TYR A 198 13.12 12.51 29.88
N GLU A 199 14.13 12.67 30.75
CA GLU A 199 15.22 13.63 30.52
C GLU A 199 16.02 13.22 29.28
N ASN A 200 16.33 11.93 29.12
CA ASN A 200 17.05 11.43 27.97
C ASN A 200 16.24 11.57 26.66
N LEU A 201 14.95 11.24 26.69
CA LEU A 201 14.05 11.41 25.55
C LEU A 201 13.95 12.87 25.10
N ALA A 202 13.90 13.82 26.06
CA ALA A 202 13.85 15.24 25.73
C ALA A 202 15.14 15.71 25.02
N GLU A 203 16.31 15.27 25.49
CA GLU A 203 17.59 15.59 24.86
C GLU A 203 17.72 14.97 23.46
N GLU A 204 17.28 13.72 23.28
CA GLU A 204 17.34 13.07 21.97
C GLU A 204 16.36 13.72 20.98
N GLY A 205 15.13 14.02 21.41
CA GLY A 205 14.17 14.76 20.59
C GLY A 205 14.69 16.15 20.20
N LEU A 206 15.37 16.85 21.10
CA LEU A 206 16.02 18.14 20.81
C LEU A 206 17.15 17.98 19.80
N ARG A 207 17.98 16.92 19.95
CA ARG A 207 19.06 16.60 19.02
C ARG A 207 18.52 16.29 17.63
N GLN A 208 17.53 15.41 17.51
CA GLN A 208 16.89 15.07 16.24
C GLN A 208 16.26 16.30 15.57
N SER A 209 15.58 17.14 16.36
CA SER A 209 15.01 18.41 15.85
C SER A 209 16.08 19.35 15.32
N ARG A 210 17.23 19.47 16.00
CA ARG A 210 18.37 20.28 15.53
C ARG A 210 18.98 19.73 14.24
N VAL A 211 19.16 18.41 14.14
CA VAL A 211 19.65 17.76 12.92
C VAL A 211 18.67 17.99 11.77
N ASN A 212 17.38 17.73 11.98
CA ASN A 212 16.34 17.96 10.96
C ASN A 212 16.28 19.43 10.52
N ALA A 213 16.41 20.38 11.44
CA ALA A 213 16.46 21.81 11.11
C ALA A 213 17.70 22.17 10.29
N LEU A 214 18.87 21.63 10.64
CA LEU A 214 20.11 21.83 9.88
C LEU A 214 19.99 21.24 8.47
N LEU A 215 19.47 20.01 8.33
CA LEU A 215 19.26 19.37 7.03
C LEU A 215 18.23 20.10 6.18
N ALA A 216 17.21 20.72 6.79
CA ALA A 216 16.23 21.53 6.08
C ALA A 216 16.79 22.86 5.59
N ILE A 217 17.72 23.48 6.34
CA ILE A 217 18.36 24.76 5.98
C ILE A 217 19.52 24.55 5.00
N MET A 218 20.27 23.46 5.18
CA MET A 218 21.46 23.10 4.42
C MET A 218 21.34 21.65 3.91
N PRO A 219 20.53 21.40 2.86
CA PRO A 219 20.34 20.05 2.31
C PRO A 219 21.65 19.38 1.86
N GLU A 220 22.69 20.15 1.55
CA GLU A 220 24.03 19.66 1.21
C GLU A 220 24.73 18.90 2.35
N LEU A 221 24.28 19.06 3.59
CA LEU A 221 24.75 18.28 4.75
C LEU A 221 24.06 16.92 4.87
N ASP A 222 22.99 16.68 4.10
CA ASP A 222 22.39 15.35 4.03
C ASP A 222 23.34 14.44 3.27
N ASP A 223 24.19 13.76 4.03
CA ASP A 223 25.06 12.76 3.46
C ASP A 223 24.24 11.63 2.83
N GLY A 224 23.00 11.38 3.26
CA GLY A 224 22.22 10.21 2.85
C GLY A 224 22.98 8.90 3.07
N ILE A 225 22.40 7.78 2.63
CA ILE A 225 23.19 6.55 2.48
C ILE A 225 24.09 6.76 1.24
N LYS A 226 25.30 7.30 1.44
CA LYS A 226 26.26 7.50 0.35
C LYS A 226 26.69 6.16 -0.22
N GLY A 227 26.17 5.86 -1.41
CA GLY A 227 26.69 4.83 -2.28
C GLY A 227 25.75 3.64 -2.45
N ASN A 228 25.91 2.97 -3.58
CA ASN A 228 25.21 1.74 -3.85
C ASN A 228 25.79 0.61 -2.97
N PRO A 229 24.98 -0.37 -2.53
CA PRO A 229 25.46 -1.46 -1.70
C PRO A 229 26.65 -2.17 -2.31
N THR A 230 27.64 -2.58 -1.50
CA THR A 230 28.84 -3.26 -1.98
C THR A 230 28.51 -4.41 -2.95
N GLY A 231 29.07 -4.35 -4.16
CA GLY A 231 28.84 -5.33 -5.23
C GLY A 231 27.67 -5.01 -6.18
N SER A 232 27.03 -3.85 -6.03
CA SER A 232 26.09 -3.30 -7.01
C SER A 232 26.77 -2.80 -8.28
N VAL A 233 26.05 -2.76 -9.39
CA VAL A 233 26.50 -2.14 -10.65
C VAL A 233 25.50 -1.05 -11.05
N ASP A 234 25.99 0.17 -11.20
CA ASP A 234 25.21 1.29 -11.72
C ASP A 234 25.11 1.18 -13.25
N LEU A 235 23.88 1.22 -13.76
CA LEU A 235 23.60 1.16 -15.19
C LEU A 235 23.34 2.56 -15.80
N GLY A 236 23.34 3.62 -14.98
CA GLY A 236 22.92 4.96 -15.37
C GLY A 236 21.41 5.16 -15.31
N GLU A 237 20.96 6.39 -15.51
CA GLU A 237 19.52 6.78 -15.52
C GLU A 237 18.75 6.35 -14.25
N GLY A 238 19.44 6.19 -13.12
CA GLY A 238 18.85 5.76 -11.85
C GLY A 238 18.65 4.25 -11.69
N TYR A 239 19.08 3.43 -12.66
CA TYR A 239 19.00 1.97 -12.59
C TYR A 239 20.25 1.37 -11.93
N VAL A 240 20.06 0.56 -10.89
CA VAL A 240 21.18 -0.08 -10.17
C VAL A 240 20.93 -1.57 -9.95
N LEU A 241 21.81 -2.42 -10.51
CA LEU A 241 21.81 -3.84 -10.23
C LEU A 241 22.35 -4.10 -8.82
N LEU A 242 21.61 -4.86 -8.00
CA LEU A 242 22.00 -5.12 -6.61
C LEU A 242 22.77 -6.43 -6.47
N CYS A 243 23.62 -6.52 -5.43
CA CYS A 243 24.68 -7.52 -5.25
C CYS A 243 24.33 -9.00 -5.56
N LYS A 244 23.08 -9.44 -5.39
CA LYS A 244 22.68 -10.84 -5.63
C LYS A 244 22.66 -11.15 -7.13
N ARG A 245 23.63 -11.97 -7.58
CA ARG A 245 23.78 -12.44 -8.96
C ARG A 245 24.25 -13.89 -9.03
N ASP A 246 24.24 -14.47 -10.22
CA ASP A 246 24.86 -15.77 -10.47
C ASP A 246 26.33 -15.81 -10.05
N LYS A 247 26.70 -16.90 -9.37
CA LYS A 247 28.11 -17.16 -9.02
C LYS A 247 28.93 -17.44 -10.28
N GLN A 248 28.37 -18.21 -11.21
CA GLN A 248 29.05 -18.63 -12.43
C GLN A 248 28.30 -18.17 -13.68
N PRO A 249 29.00 -17.63 -14.71
CA PRO A 249 28.40 -17.35 -16.00
C PRO A 249 27.89 -18.64 -16.65
N TRP A 250 26.73 -18.58 -17.30
CA TRP A 250 26.15 -19.72 -18.03
C TRP A 250 25.80 -19.33 -19.47
N LEU A 251 25.64 -20.34 -20.34
CA LEU A 251 25.21 -20.16 -21.72
C LEU A 251 23.71 -20.44 -21.82
N PRO A 252 22.90 -19.48 -22.30
CA PRO A 252 21.49 -19.69 -22.58
C PRO A 252 21.28 -20.94 -23.44
N THR A 253 20.26 -21.72 -23.12
CA THR A 253 19.86 -22.90 -23.89
C THR A 253 18.40 -22.77 -24.34
N GLY A 254 18.02 -23.52 -25.38
CA GLY A 254 16.64 -23.53 -25.87
C GLY A 254 16.22 -22.24 -26.60
N GLU A 255 14.98 -21.81 -26.38
CA GLU A 255 14.40 -20.64 -27.07
C GLU A 255 15.04 -19.32 -26.63
N GLU A 256 15.36 -19.16 -25.35
CA GLU A 256 16.06 -17.98 -24.82
C GLU A 256 17.38 -17.74 -25.58
N ALA A 257 18.12 -18.81 -25.85
CA ALA A 257 19.36 -18.74 -26.61
C ALA A 257 19.15 -18.24 -28.04
N ARG A 258 18.07 -18.65 -28.71
CA ARG A 258 17.77 -18.22 -30.08
C ARG A 258 17.44 -16.73 -30.13
N VAL A 259 16.62 -16.26 -29.19
CA VAL A 259 16.22 -14.84 -29.11
C VAL A 259 17.42 -13.96 -28.81
N ILE A 260 18.23 -14.33 -27.81
CA ILE A 260 19.43 -13.59 -27.42
C ILE A 260 20.47 -13.61 -28.55
N ALA A 261 20.68 -14.77 -29.20
CA ALA A 261 21.57 -14.88 -30.34
C ALA A 261 21.11 -13.98 -31.50
N GLY A 262 19.81 -13.97 -31.83
CA GLY A 262 19.25 -13.11 -32.86
C GLY A 262 19.51 -11.62 -32.58
N PHE A 263 19.30 -11.18 -31.34
CA PHE A 263 19.59 -9.81 -30.92
C PHE A 263 21.10 -9.48 -31.01
N MET A 264 21.98 -10.36 -30.53
CA MET A 264 23.43 -10.15 -30.56
C MET A 264 24.00 -10.16 -31.98
N ILE A 265 23.52 -11.06 -32.85
CA ILE A 265 23.92 -11.11 -34.28
C ILE A 265 23.50 -9.81 -34.97
N GLY A 266 22.33 -9.26 -34.65
CA GLY A 266 21.90 -7.93 -35.11
C GLY A 266 22.83 -6.79 -34.68
N GLN A 267 23.63 -6.97 -33.63
CA GLN A 267 24.68 -6.05 -33.18
C GLN A 267 26.10 -6.50 -33.58
N GLY A 268 26.24 -7.55 -34.41
CA GLY A 268 27.53 -8.06 -34.86
C GLY A 268 28.35 -8.81 -33.79
N GLN A 269 27.71 -9.27 -32.71
CA GLN A 269 28.35 -9.97 -31.60
C GLN A 269 27.99 -11.46 -31.56
N LEU A 270 28.95 -12.30 -31.15
CA LEU A 270 28.73 -13.72 -30.89
C LEU A 270 28.07 -13.93 -29.52
N LEU A 271 27.29 -15.00 -29.38
CA LEU A 271 26.63 -15.37 -28.13
C LEU A 271 27.68 -15.56 -27.01
N GLN A 272 27.58 -14.74 -25.96
CA GLN A 272 28.48 -14.79 -24.80
C GLN A 272 27.87 -15.57 -23.63
N ARG A 273 28.69 -15.85 -22.61
CA ARG A 273 28.19 -16.33 -21.32
C ARG A 273 27.58 -15.16 -20.54
N PHE A 274 26.42 -15.39 -19.92
CA PHE A 274 25.68 -14.38 -19.16
C PHE A 274 25.70 -14.68 -17.66
N LYS A 275 25.53 -13.63 -16.86
CA LYS A 275 25.21 -13.74 -15.43
C LYS A 275 23.86 -13.09 -15.20
N GLN A 276 22.96 -13.81 -14.54
CA GLN A 276 21.69 -13.23 -14.13
C GLN A 276 21.88 -12.42 -12.84
N TRP A 277 21.15 -11.32 -12.76
CA TRP A 277 21.05 -10.50 -11.56
C TRP A 277 19.67 -10.71 -10.95
N ALA A 278 19.63 -10.89 -9.64
CA ALA A 278 18.38 -11.22 -8.95
C ALA A 278 17.50 -10.00 -8.69
N CYS A 279 18.10 -8.81 -8.56
CA CYS A 279 17.40 -7.60 -8.18
C CYS A 279 17.94 -6.37 -8.94
N LEU A 280 17.03 -5.49 -9.32
CA LEU A 280 17.28 -4.21 -9.98
C LEU A 280 16.56 -3.11 -9.18
N ARG A 281 17.30 -2.11 -8.71
CA ARG A 281 16.72 -0.86 -8.19
C ARG A 281 16.34 0.02 -9.37
N LEU A 282 15.09 0.45 -9.38
CA LEU A 282 14.49 1.35 -10.36
C LEU A 282 14.76 2.82 -9.99
N PRO A 283 14.58 3.77 -10.93
CA PRO A 283 14.81 5.19 -10.67
C PRO A 283 13.93 5.77 -9.54
N ASN A 284 12.75 5.17 -9.32
CA ASN A 284 11.85 5.53 -8.23
C ASN A 284 12.25 4.91 -6.86
N GLY A 285 13.42 4.28 -6.76
CA GLY A 285 13.94 3.64 -5.55
C GLY A 285 13.39 2.24 -5.27
N GLN A 286 12.35 1.79 -5.98
CA GLN A 286 11.81 0.44 -5.80
C GLN A 286 12.77 -0.63 -6.30
N VAL A 287 12.72 -1.82 -5.71
CA VAL A 287 13.56 -2.95 -6.11
C VAL A 287 12.70 -3.99 -6.83
N ALA A 288 12.88 -4.07 -8.15
CA ALA A 288 12.35 -5.16 -8.96
C ALA A 288 13.19 -6.43 -8.74
N ARG A 289 12.54 -7.59 -8.77
CA ARG A 289 13.20 -8.90 -8.64
C ARG A 289 13.04 -9.68 -9.93
N SER A 290 14.07 -10.46 -10.28
CA SER A 290 14.04 -11.33 -11.45
C SER A 290 13.18 -12.57 -11.19
N LEU A 291 12.49 -13.03 -12.24
CA LEU A 291 11.72 -14.28 -12.23
C LEU A 291 12.56 -15.48 -11.77
N TRP A 292 13.84 -15.51 -12.15
CA TRP A 292 14.79 -16.54 -11.72
C TRP A 292 14.83 -16.68 -10.19
N ARG A 293 14.94 -15.57 -9.47
CA ARG A 293 15.02 -15.61 -8.01
C ARG A 293 13.66 -15.81 -7.35
N GLU A 294 12.59 -15.32 -7.98
CA GLU A 294 11.23 -15.49 -7.46
C GLU A 294 10.72 -16.91 -7.58
N LYS A 295 10.98 -17.60 -8.70
CA LYS A 295 10.62 -19.02 -8.91
C LYS A 295 11.26 -19.98 -7.89
N LEU A 296 12.39 -19.60 -7.31
CA LEU A 296 13.12 -20.41 -6.31
C LEU A 296 12.57 -20.29 -4.89
N LYS A 297 11.66 -19.34 -4.63
CA LYS A 297 11.03 -19.21 -3.32
C LYS A 297 9.82 -20.15 -3.27
N SER A 298 9.79 -21.07 -2.31
CA SER A 298 8.59 -21.89 -2.10
C SER A 298 7.44 -21.01 -1.61
N SER A 299 6.21 -21.38 -1.97
CA SER A 299 4.98 -20.70 -1.55
C SER A 299 4.85 -20.59 -0.01
N SER A 300 5.59 -21.42 0.73
CA SER A 300 5.57 -21.52 2.19
C SER A 300 6.79 -20.89 2.91
N GLN A 301 7.80 -20.36 2.21
CA GLN A 301 9.00 -19.74 2.83
C GLN A 301 9.04 -18.21 2.72
N PHE A 302 7.88 -17.56 2.82
CA PHE A 302 7.81 -16.08 2.84
C PHE A 302 7.60 -15.48 4.24
N THR A 303 7.70 -16.26 5.31
CA THR A 303 7.91 -15.73 6.66
C THR A 303 9.30 -15.11 6.73
N TYR A 304 9.36 -13.78 6.77
CA TYR A 304 10.57 -13.08 7.11
C TYR A 304 10.87 -13.32 8.59
N ASP A 305 12.09 -13.78 8.87
CA ASP A 305 12.76 -13.59 10.15
C ASP A 305 12.87 -12.08 10.39
N GLY A 306 11.97 -11.57 11.24
CA GLY A 306 12.18 -10.30 11.92
C GLY A 306 13.23 -10.52 13.00
N GLN A 307 14.50 -10.37 12.63
CA GLN A 307 15.50 -9.91 13.57
C GLN A 307 15.45 -8.37 13.53
N GLU A 308 14.73 -7.80 14.48
CA GLU A 308 15.24 -6.76 15.38
C GLU A 308 14.78 -7.11 16.81
#